data_AF-A0A0H3XKB4-F1
#
_entry.id   AF-A0A0H3XKB4-F1
#
_cell.length_a   1.000
_cell.length_b   1.000
_cell.length_c   1.000
_cell.angle_alpha   90.00
_cell.angle_beta   90.00
_cell.angle_gamma   90.00
#
_symmetry.space_group_name_H-M   'P 1'
#
loop_
_entity.id
_entity.type
_entity.pdbx_description
1 polymer ?
#
loop_
_entity_poly.entity_id
_entity_poly.type
_entity_poly.pdbx_seq_one_letter_code
_entity_poly.pdbx_strand_id
1 'polypeptide(L)'
;MDYIINNWQKSQNRELMNEYSNFYISNIKPPIEIIKNSIEIIGSYINPEVYNLNKTTQFDISSIKTINLSYKFEIELNYKEHKTKINLIGEFIFTNHKEYIQGLVNKYASKILGEIKKFNGEKNNEIIIDDPQNNSLYKKLYENNNFLFNNIAVRETSKYIKYEFLNFLNNNINKDEINYQINDNEELLHSVPSQEGWKLYYDYSVYRDNISDQDLNWLFNNNKLKDNGDDFNKQYLREEWDNKILLNSFSFNLCYFKIWGIPLISNNFANEKINIYLTKEALNNKINNFGTLIYEFFKFYNATKNGDRIKLFVNSNIFNQIKSNITSKSKILDILSNHFRENALIDANYFWLENSFKNASKSKLIDDSTILFNDDQNNEVNWEVKFMYGRSIYDPYFSYIPFGSKYEETNFYIVKQ
;
A
#
# COMPACT_ATOMS: atom_id res chain seq x y z
N MET A 1 -31.70 10.93 -17.77
CA MET A 1 -30.53 10.45 -17.02
C MET A 1 -30.06 11.47 -16.01
N ASP A 2 -29.72 12.69 -16.43
CA ASP A 2 -29.32 13.80 -15.56
C ASP A 2 -30.32 14.04 -14.41
N TYR A 3 -31.62 14.01 -14.70
CA TYR A 3 -32.67 14.12 -13.66
C TYR A 3 -32.57 13.04 -12.57
N ILE A 4 -32.31 11.78 -12.96
CA ILE A 4 -32.22 10.64 -12.02
C ILE A 4 -30.98 10.81 -11.14
N ILE A 5 -29.83 11.14 -11.74
CA ILE A 5 -28.55 11.27 -11.04
C ILE A 5 -28.54 12.48 -10.12
N ASN A 6 -29.11 13.61 -10.55
CA ASN A 6 -29.28 14.79 -9.70
C ASN A 6 -30.18 14.49 -8.49
N ASN A 7 -31.22 13.68 -8.66
CA ASN A 7 -32.08 13.27 -7.54
C ASN A 7 -31.38 12.30 -6.59
N TRP A 8 -30.61 11.34 -7.12
CA TRP A 8 -29.77 10.46 -6.31
C TRP A 8 -28.74 11.27 -5.49
N GLN A 9 -28.00 12.19 -6.13
CA GLN A 9 -27.03 13.06 -5.47
C GLN A 9 -27.67 13.88 -4.34
N LYS A 10 -28.86 14.46 -4.58
CA LYS A 10 -29.62 15.20 -3.54
C LYS A 10 -30.01 14.31 -2.36
N SER A 11 -30.41 13.06 -2.62
CA SER A 11 -30.75 12.08 -1.58
C SER A 11 -29.52 11.75 -0.72
N GLN A 12 -28.40 11.43 -1.36
CA GLN A 12 -27.15 11.09 -0.68
C GLN A 12 -26.59 12.27 0.12
N ASN A 13 -26.62 13.48 -0.44
CA ASN A 13 -26.22 14.69 0.30
C ASN A 13 -27.10 14.92 1.53
N ARG A 14 -28.41 14.68 1.44
CA ARG A 14 -29.29 14.81 2.60
C ARG A 14 -28.96 13.79 3.69
N GLU A 15 -28.72 12.52 3.31
CA GLU A 15 -28.32 11.46 4.25
C GLU A 15 -27.00 11.81 4.95
N LEU A 16 -25.96 12.17 4.17
CA LEU A 16 -24.65 12.53 4.70
C LEU A 16 -24.69 13.78 5.58
N MET A 17 -25.43 14.82 5.19
CA MET A 17 -25.58 16.02 6.01
C MET A 17 -26.36 15.77 7.30
N ASN A 18 -27.27 14.79 7.32
CA ASN A 18 -27.99 14.40 8.53
C ASN A 18 -27.08 13.60 9.49
N GLU A 19 -26.37 12.58 8.98
CA GLU A 19 -25.45 11.76 9.78
C GLU A 19 -24.27 12.57 10.31
N TYR A 20 -23.73 13.47 9.50
CA TYR A 20 -22.53 14.25 9.80
C TYR A 20 -22.85 15.75 9.94
N SER A 21 -23.99 16.06 10.58
CA SER A 21 -24.53 17.43 10.71
C SER A 21 -23.58 18.43 11.38
N ASN A 22 -22.70 17.96 12.26
CA ASN A 22 -21.64 18.76 12.89
C ASN A 22 -20.49 19.13 11.93
N PHE A 23 -20.36 18.44 10.79
CA PHE A 23 -19.32 18.69 9.79
C PHE A 23 -19.79 19.52 8.60
N TYR A 24 -21.09 19.51 8.29
CA TYR A 24 -21.68 20.24 7.16
C TYR A 24 -22.61 21.35 7.64
N ILE A 25 -22.04 22.30 8.38
CA ILE A 25 -22.73 23.53 8.82
C ILE A 25 -22.97 24.40 7.57
N SER A 26 -24.08 25.14 7.57
CA SER A 26 -24.78 25.84 6.46
C SER A 26 -23.98 26.66 5.42
N ASN A 27 -22.65 26.75 5.52
CA ASN A 27 -21.76 27.45 4.59
C ASN A 27 -20.69 26.54 3.94
N ILE A 28 -20.70 25.24 4.17
CA ILE A 28 -19.77 24.28 3.54
C ILE A 28 -20.41 23.72 2.27
N LYS A 29 -19.60 23.51 1.22
CA LYS A 29 -20.03 22.85 -0.02
C LYS A 29 -20.77 21.54 0.30
N PRO A 30 -21.76 21.13 -0.54
CA PRO A 30 -22.42 19.86 -0.34
C PRO A 30 -21.41 18.71 -0.33
N PRO A 31 -21.64 17.64 0.48
CA PRO A 31 -20.72 16.51 0.59
C PRO A 31 -20.30 15.92 -0.76
N ILE A 32 -21.24 15.87 -1.71
CA ILE A 32 -21.06 15.35 -3.06
C ILE A 32 -21.46 16.43 -4.07
N GLU A 33 -20.55 16.76 -4.99
CA GLU A 33 -20.77 17.65 -6.14
C GLU A 33 -20.48 16.89 -7.45
N ILE A 34 -21.34 16.99 -8.48
CA ILE A 34 -21.05 16.43 -9.80
C ILE A 34 -20.23 17.47 -10.57
N ILE A 35 -18.95 17.20 -10.78
CA ILE A 35 -18.00 18.17 -11.36
C ILE A 35 -17.76 17.98 -12.86
N LYS A 36 -18.04 16.79 -13.39
CA LYS A 36 -17.97 16.51 -14.82
C LYS A 36 -18.98 15.44 -15.21
N ASN A 37 -19.84 15.74 -16.17
CA ASN A 37 -20.71 14.78 -16.83
C ASN A 37 -20.30 14.65 -18.30
N SER A 38 -19.72 13.51 -18.67
CA SER A 38 -19.58 13.15 -20.07
C SER A 38 -20.68 12.15 -20.40
N ILE A 39 -21.70 12.63 -21.10
CA ILE A 39 -22.79 11.80 -21.57
C ILE A 39 -22.26 11.00 -22.77
N GLU A 40 -21.61 9.87 -22.50
CA GLU A 40 -21.29 8.88 -23.53
C GLU A 40 -22.41 7.84 -23.55
N ILE A 41 -23.47 8.12 -24.30
CA ILE A 41 -24.57 7.17 -24.50
C ILE A 41 -24.08 6.11 -25.50
N ILE A 42 -23.46 5.06 -24.97
CA ILE A 42 -23.20 3.85 -25.76
C ILE A 42 -24.46 3.00 -25.70
N GLY A 43 -25.32 3.17 -26.69
CA GLY A 43 -26.50 2.31 -26.87
C GLY A 43 -26.09 1.00 -27.52
N SER A 44 -26.00 -0.07 -26.74
CA SER A 44 -25.75 -1.41 -27.29
C SER A 44 -27.07 -2.16 -27.43
N TYR A 45 -27.46 -2.46 -28.67
CA TYR A 45 -28.60 -3.34 -28.92
C TYR A 45 -28.22 -4.78 -28.54
N ILE A 46 -28.98 -5.35 -27.62
CA ILE A 46 -28.80 -6.73 -27.18
C ILE A 46 -29.88 -7.56 -27.85
N ASN A 47 -29.54 -8.25 -28.94
CA ASN A 47 -30.41 -9.25 -29.58
C ASN A 47 -30.14 -10.63 -28.98
N PRO A 48 -31.04 -11.18 -28.16
CA PRO A 48 -30.78 -12.46 -27.50
C PRO A 48 -30.57 -13.63 -28.48
N GLU A 49 -31.14 -13.59 -29.69
CA GLU A 49 -30.91 -14.60 -30.72
C GLU A 49 -29.49 -14.56 -31.28
N VAL A 50 -28.99 -13.36 -31.60
CA VAL A 50 -27.61 -13.15 -32.10
C VAL A 50 -26.58 -13.62 -31.08
N TYR A 51 -26.91 -13.49 -29.80
CA TYR A 51 -26.05 -13.85 -28.69
C TYR A 51 -26.30 -15.27 -28.15
N ASN A 52 -27.08 -16.10 -28.85
CA ASN A 52 -27.43 -17.47 -28.45
C ASN A 52 -27.91 -17.57 -26.98
N LEU A 53 -28.57 -16.53 -26.45
CA LEU A 53 -29.04 -16.48 -25.08
C LEU A 53 -30.21 -17.47 -24.90
N ASN A 54 -29.88 -18.72 -24.57
CA ASN A 54 -30.80 -19.81 -24.19
C ASN A 54 -32.01 -20.03 -25.13
N LYS A 55 -31.89 -20.97 -26.09
CA LYS A 55 -32.95 -21.40 -27.02
C LYS A 55 -34.12 -22.19 -26.39
N THR A 56 -34.22 -22.24 -25.06
CA THR A 56 -35.13 -23.13 -24.32
C THR A 56 -36.34 -22.40 -23.70
N THR A 57 -36.61 -21.15 -24.08
CA THR A 57 -37.78 -20.43 -23.58
C THR A 57 -39.07 -20.82 -24.30
N GLN A 58 -40.19 -20.75 -23.58
CA GLN A 58 -41.54 -21.05 -24.10
C GLN A 58 -42.13 -19.93 -24.97
N PHE A 59 -41.38 -18.87 -25.26
CA PHE A 59 -41.84 -17.72 -26.04
C PHE A 59 -40.79 -17.31 -27.08
N ASP A 60 -41.24 -16.60 -28.11
CA ASP A 60 -40.42 -16.16 -29.25
C ASP A 60 -39.40 -15.09 -28.83
N ILE A 61 -38.14 -15.50 -28.80
CA ILE A 61 -36.99 -14.68 -28.38
C ILE A 61 -36.73 -13.54 -29.39
N SER A 62 -37.13 -13.69 -30.66
CA SER A 62 -36.95 -12.67 -31.70
C SER A 62 -37.68 -11.35 -31.41
N SER A 63 -38.71 -11.40 -30.56
CA SER A 63 -39.51 -10.26 -30.15
C SER A 63 -38.88 -9.41 -29.03
N ILE A 64 -37.80 -9.89 -28.40
CA ILE A 64 -37.14 -9.21 -27.29
C ILE A 64 -36.25 -8.09 -27.82
N LYS A 65 -36.54 -6.86 -27.38
CA LYS A 65 -35.74 -5.68 -27.64
C LYS A 65 -35.09 -5.25 -26.34
N THR A 66 -33.77 -5.23 -26.31
CA THR A 66 -33.01 -4.82 -25.14
C THR A 66 -31.93 -3.82 -25.52
N ILE A 67 -31.80 -2.75 -24.75
CA ILE A 67 -30.80 -1.70 -24.92
C ILE A 67 -30.09 -1.50 -23.57
N ASN A 68 -28.76 -1.56 -23.57
CA ASN A 68 -27.97 -1.08 -22.44
C ASN A 68 -27.57 0.38 -22.69
N LEU A 69 -27.74 1.23 -21.67
CA LEU A 69 -27.24 2.59 -21.63
C LEU A 69 -26.24 2.72 -20.47
N SER A 70 -24.98 3.01 -20.80
CA SER A 70 -23.96 3.38 -19.82
C SER A 70 -23.91 4.92 -19.68
N TYR A 71 -23.77 5.41 -18.45
CA TYR A 71 -23.64 6.84 -18.16
C TYR A 71 -22.46 7.06 -17.22
N LYS A 72 -21.42 7.77 -17.69
CA LYS A 72 -20.20 8.04 -16.94
C LYS A 72 -20.23 9.45 -16.34
N PHE A 73 -19.92 9.59 -15.07
CA PHE A 73 -19.87 10.88 -14.39
C PHE A 73 -18.81 10.92 -13.30
N GLU A 74 -18.24 12.09 -13.06
CA GLU A 74 -17.27 12.33 -11.99
C GLU A 74 -17.95 13.10 -10.86
N ILE A 75 -17.83 12.57 -9.64
CA ILE A 75 -18.22 13.26 -8.42
C ILE A 75 -16.98 13.77 -7.68
N GLU A 76 -17.09 14.93 -7.06
CA GLU A 76 -16.17 15.48 -6.07
C GLU A 76 -16.77 15.25 -4.69
N LEU A 77 -16.09 14.45 -3.88
CA LEU A 77 -16.34 14.35 -2.45
C LEU A 77 -15.60 15.49 -1.75
N ASN A 78 -16.34 16.27 -0.98
CA ASN A 78 -15.82 17.38 -0.19
C ASN A 78 -15.88 17.01 1.29
N TYR A 79 -14.73 17.02 1.97
CA TYR A 79 -14.65 16.90 3.43
C TYR A 79 -13.74 17.99 3.99
N LYS A 80 -14.33 19.02 4.62
CA LYS A 80 -13.64 20.26 5.01
C LYS A 80 -12.91 20.89 3.82
N GLU A 81 -11.58 21.04 3.89
CA GLU A 81 -10.74 21.56 2.81
C GLU A 81 -10.26 20.46 1.84
N HIS A 82 -10.47 19.18 2.19
CA HIS A 82 -10.06 18.05 1.37
C HIS A 82 -11.09 17.76 0.28
N LYS A 83 -10.57 17.47 -0.91
CA LYS A 83 -11.36 17.14 -2.09
C LYS A 83 -10.82 15.86 -2.72
N THR A 84 -11.72 14.94 -2.99
CA THR A 84 -11.40 13.70 -3.71
C THR A 84 -12.36 13.54 -4.88
N LYS A 85 -11.82 13.20 -6.05
CA LYS A 85 -12.62 12.96 -7.25
C LYS A 85 -12.82 11.46 -7.43
N ILE A 86 -14.03 11.06 -7.80
CA ILE A 86 -14.41 9.68 -8.04
C ILE A 86 -15.14 9.61 -9.37
N ASN A 87 -14.67 8.74 -10.26
CA ASN A 87 -15.36 8.41 -11.51
C ASN A 87 -16.37 7.28 -11.24
N LEU A 88 -17.60 7.47 -11.70
CA LEU A 88 -18.71 6.54 -11.53
C LEU A 88 -19.33 6.22 -12.89
N ILE A 89 -19.82 4.98 -13.03
CA ILE A 89 -20.63 4.54 -14.17
C ILE A 89 -21.97 4.03 -13.66
N GLY A 90 -23.07 4.59 -14.18
CA GLY A 90 -24.40 4.02 -14.04
C GLY A 90 -24.79 3.26 -15.30
N GLU A 91 -25.24 2.02 -15.17
CA GLU A 91 -25.72 1.21 -16.30
C GLU A 91 -27.21 0.93 -16.20
N PHE A 92 -27.92 1.05 -17.31
CA PHE A 92 -29.38 0.94 -17.38
C PHE A 92 -29.78 0.02 -18.51
N ILE A 93 -30.55 -1.03 -18.18
CA ILE A 93 -31.10 -1.96 -19.15
C ILE A 93 -32.56 -1.60 -19.43
N PHE A 94 -32.87 -1.25 -20.67
CA PHE A 94 -34.23 -1.04 -21.16
C PHE A 94 -34.65 -2.25 -21.97
N THR A 95 -35.79 -2.86 -21.61
CA THR A 95 -36.30 -4.03 -22.32
C THR A 95 -37.82 -4.10 -22.30
N ASN A 96 -38.42 -4.69 -23.32
CA ASN A 96 -39.83 -5.07 -23.33
C ASN A 96 -40.11 -6.40 -22.61
N HIS A 97 -39.08 -7.15 -22.18
CA HIS A 97 -39.21 -8.41 -21.45
C HIS A 97 -38.33 -8.43 -20.19
N LYS A 98 -38.69 -7.61 -19.20
CA LYS A 98 -37.93 -7.41 -17.95
C LYS A 98 -37.58 -8.71 -17.24
N GLU A 99 -38.56 -9.59 -17.01
CA GLU A 99 -38.39 -10.81 -16.22
C GLU A 99 -37.39 -11.77 -16.84
N TYR A 100 -37.43 -11.93 -18.16
CA TYR A 100 -36.48 -12.78 -18.88
C TYR A 100 -35.06 -12.22 -18.82
N ILE A 101 -34.87 -10.93 -19.10
CA ILE A 101 -33.54 -10.31 -19.04
C ILE A 101 -32.99 -10.33 -17.62
N GLN A 102 -33.82 -10.09 -16.60
CA GLN A 102 -33.42 -10.22 -15.20
C GLN A 102 -33.02 -11.66 -14.84
N GLY A 103 -33.77 -12.65 -15.35
CA GLY A 103 -33.41 -14.07 -15.20
C GLY A 103 -32.06 -14.42 -15.83
N LEU A 104 -31.77 -13.88 -17.01
CA LEU A 104 -30.46 -14.02 -17.65
C LEU A 104 -29.34 -13.38 -16.84
N VAL A 105 -29.50 -12.12 -16.41
CA VAL A 105 -28.53 -11.40 -15.57
C VAL A 105 -28.22 -12.23 -14.32
N ASN A 106 -29.24 -12.71 -13.62
CA ASN A 106 -29.07 -13.51 -12.40
C ASN A 106 -28.35 -14.84 -12.66
N LYS A 107 -28.71 -15.55 -13.74
CA LYS A 107 -28.07 -16.81 -14.14
C LYS A 107 -26.58 -16.61 -14.39
N TYR A 108 -26.23 -15.59 -15.17
CA TYR A 108 -24.84 -15.31 -15.52
C TYR A 108 -24.04 -14.76 -14.34
N ALA A 109 -24.63 -13.90 -13.51
CA ALA A 109 -24.04 -13.46 -12.25
C ALA A 109 -23.72 -14.66 -11.34
N SER A 110 -24.64 -15.63 -11.23
CA SER A 110 -24.41 -16.86 -10.46
C SER A 110 -23.29 -17.72 -11.04
N LYS A 111 -23.16 -17.82 -12.39
CA LYS A 111 -22.06 -18.54 -13.02
C LYS A 111 -20.70 -17.86 -12.76
N ILE A 112 -20.60 -16.54 -12.93
CA ILE A 112 -19.37 -15.80 -12.63
C ILE A 112 -19.02 -15.87 -11.12
N LEU A 113 -20.00 -15.74 -10.23
CA LEU A 113 -19.80 -15.96 -8.80
C LEU A 113 -19.30 -17.37 -8.48
N GLY A 114 -19.81 -18.39 -9.18
CA GLY A 114 -19.32 -19.76 -9.08
C GLY A 114 -17.84 -19.89 -9.47
N GLU A 115 -17.42 -19.21 -10.54
CA GLU A 115 -16.01 -19.20 -10.96
C GLU A 115 -15.11 -18.41 -10.01
N ILE A 116 -15.58 -17.29 -9.44
CA ILE A 116 -14.87 -16.57 -8.37
C ILE A 116 -14.67 -17.47 -7.14
N LYS A 117 -15.72 -18.21 -6.74
CA LYS A 117 -15.63 -19.18 -5.64
C LYS A 117 -14.60 -20.27 -5.90
N LYS A 118 -14.56 -20.82 -7.12
CA LYS A 118 -13.57 -21.84 -7.51
C LYS A 118 -12.16 -21.26 -7.50
N PHE A 119 -11.95 -20.09 -8.13
CA PHE A 119 -10.66 -19.41 -8.16
C PHE A 119 -10.13 -19.14 -6.74
N ASN A 120 -10.96 -18.57 -5.87
CA ASN A 120 -10.56 -18.35 -4.49
C ASN A 120 -10.35 -19.69 -3.76
N GLY A 121 -11.20 -20.70 -4.00
CA GLY A 121 -11.09 -22.04 -3.42
C GLY A 121 -9.78 -22.77 -3.77
N GLU A 122 -9.30 -22.67 -5.01
CA GLU A 122 -7.98 -23.20 -5.43
C GLU A 122 -6.82 -22.56 -4.68
N LYS A 123 -7.05 -21.35 -4.15
CA LYS A 123 -6.11 -20.61 -3.30
C LYS A 123 -6.43 -20.74 -1.81
N ASN A 124 -7.39 -21.58 -1.41
CA ASN A 124 -7.91 -21.63 -0.04
C ASN A 124 -8.40 -20.27 0.50
N ASN A 125 -8.77 -19.34 -0.38
CA ASN A 125 -9.07 -17.93 -0.11
C ASN A 125 -7.88 -17.10 0.42
N GLU A 126 -6.65 -17.62 0.33
CA GLU A 126 -5.45 -17.00 0.88
C GLU A 126 -4.31 -16.92 -0.15
N ILE A 127 -3.54 -15.85 -0.08
CA ILE A 127 -2.23 -15.75 -0.72
C ILE A 127 -1.23 -15.37 0.35
N ILE A 128 -0.20 -16.19 0.52
CA ILE A 128 0.88 -15.97 1.49
C ILE A 128 2.08 -15.43 0.74
N ILE A 129 2.43 -14.16 0.93
CA ILE A 129 3.40 -13.49 0.05
C ILE A 129 4.82 -14.01 0.18
N ASP A 130 5.17 -14.61 1.31
CA ASP A 130 6.48 -15.21 1.61
C ASP A 130 6.58 -16.69 1.25
N ASP A 131 5.50 -17.32 0.76
CA ASP A 131 5.52 -18.70 0.32
C ASP A 131 6.41 -18.85 -0.94
N PRO A 132 7.47 -19.68 -0.91
CA PRO A 132 8.36 -19.88 -2.05
C PRO A 132 7.68 -20.46 -3.30
N GLN A 133 6.51 -21.12 -3.13
CA GLN A 133 5.74 -21.70 -4.23
C GLN A 133 4.81 -20.67 -4.90
N ASN A 134 4.64 -19.48 -4.32
CA ASN A 134 3.85 -18.41 -4.91
C ASN A 134 4.58 -17.67 -6.03
N ASN A 135 3.81 -16.95 -6.86
CA ASN A 135 4.32 -16.30 -8.07
C ASN A 135 5.49 -15.34 -7.80
N SER A 136 6.35 -15.20 -8.82
CA SER A 136 7.41 -14.19 -8.92
C SER A 136 7.05 -12.78 -8.43
N LEU A 137 5.81 -12.30 -8.57
CA LEU A 137 5.43 -10.98 -8.04
C LEU A 137 5.36 -10.96 -6.52
N TYR A 138 4.71 -11.93 -5.87
CA TYR A 138 4.60 -11.98 -4.41
C TYR A 138 5.95 -12.18 -3.77
N LYS A 139 6.76 -13.07 -4.36
CA LYS A 139 8.16 -13.22 -4.02
C LYS A 139 8.91 -11.88 -4.11
N LYS A 140 8.72 -11.09 -5.17
CA LYS A 140 9.33 -9.74 -5.29
C LYS A 140 8.81 -8.76 -4.24
N LEU A 141 7.53 -8.78 -3.89
CA LEU A 141 6.97 -7.93 -2.83
C LEU A 141 7.62 -8.27 -1.49
N TYR A 142 7.80 -9.56 -1.20
CA TYR A 142 8.47 -10.03 0.00
C TYR A 142 9.99 -9.73 0.00
N GLU A 143 10.71 -10.06 -1.07
CA GLU A 143 12.15 -9.83 -1.19
C GLU A 143 12.51 -8.34 -1.08
N ASN A 144 11.75 -7.46 -1.74
CA ASN A 144 11.99 -6.01 -1.71
C ASN A 144 11.44 -5.31 -0.46
N ASN A 145 10.90 -6.04 0.52
CA ASN A 145 10.29 -5.49 1.73
C ASN A 145 9.06 -4.58 1.47
N ASN A 146 8.45 -4.66 0.30
CA ASN A 146 7.27 -3.86 -0.09
C ASN A 146 5.95 -4.45 0.44
N PHE A 147 6.03 -5.31 1.45
CA PHE A 147 4.86 -5.90 2.10
C PHE A 147 4.26 -5.00 3.19
N LEU A 148 4.87 -3.86 3.47
CA LEU A 148 4.21 -2.77 4.18
C LEU A 148 3.13 -2.24 3.21
N PHE A 149 1.91 -2.76 3.36
CA PHE A 149 0.81 -2.67 2.40
C PHE A 149 0.32 -1.23 2.17
N ASN A 150 1.10 -0.50 1.37
CA ASN A 150 0.81 0.85 0.93
C ASN A 150 -0.06 0.85 -0.34
N ASN A 151 -0.55 2.02 -0.75
CA ASN A 151 -1.42 2.15 -1.92
C ASN A 151 -0.82 1.59 -3.23
N ILE A 152 0.50 1.72 -3.42
CA ILE A 152 1.20 1.19 -4.60
C ILE A 152 1.29 -0.34 -4.55
N ALA A 153 1.70 -0.92 -3.42
CA ALA A 153 1.75 -2.37 -3.22
C ALA A 153 0.38 -3.01 -3.38
N VAL A 154 -0.67 -2.37 -2.85
CA VAL A 154 -2.08 -2.76 -3.04
C VAL A 154 -2.46 -2.76 -4.52
N ARG A 155 -2.11 -1.69 -5.26
CA ARG A 155 -2.42 -1.57 -6.68
C ARG A 155 -1.75 -2.65 -7.53
N GLU A 156 -0.46 -2.90 -7.31
CA GLU A 156 0.26 -3.93 -8.07
C GLU A 156 -0.24 -5.35 -7.73
N THR A 157 -0.56 -5.60 -6.46
CA THR A 157 -1.20 -6.86 -6.03
C THR A 157 -2.55 -7.05 -6.70
N SER A 158 -3.39 -6.02 -6.71
CA SER A 158 -4.69 -6.03 -7.39
C SER A 158 -4.56 -6.37 -8.88
N LYS A 159 -3.64 -5.71 -9.59
CA LYS A 159 -3.39 -6.00 -11.02
C LYS A 159 -3.05 -7.48 -11.27
N TYR A 160 -2.23 -8.05 -10.40
CA TYR A 160 -1.82 -9.44 -10.53
C TYR A 160 -2.94 -10.43 -10.24
N ILE A 161 -3.69 -10.23 -9.15
CA ILE A 161 -4.85 -11.07 -8.83
C ILE A 161 -5.87 -10.98 -9.96
N LYS A 162 -6.11 -9.77 -10.50
CA LYS A 162 -6.94 -9.57 -11.70
C LYS A 162 -6.42 -10.41 -12.84
N TYR A 163 -5.15 -10.31 -13.20
CA TYR A 163 -4.54 -11.07 -14.30
C TYR A 163 -4.72 -12.60 -14.13
N GLU A 164 -4.41 -13.14 -12.96
CA GLU A 164 -4.56 -14.57 -12.66
C GLU A 164 -6.01 -15.02 -12.77
N PHE A 165 -6.93 -14.23 -12.20
CA PHE A 165 -8.36 -14.52 -12.28
C PHE A 165 -8.86 -14.49 -13.73
N LEU A 166 -8.42 -13.53 -14.55
CA LEU A 166 -8.81 -13.48 -15.96
C LEU A 166 -8.29 -14.68 -16.75
N ASN A 167 -7.07 -15.12 -16.48
CA ASN A 167 -6.52 -16.34 -17.09
C ASN A 167 -7.29 -17.58 -16.65
N PHE A 168 -7.57 -17.70 -15.35
CA PHE A 168 -8.42 -18.75 -14.81
C PHE A 168 -9.80 -18.76 -15.51
N LEU A 169 -10.44 -17.61 -15.61
CA LEU A 169 -11.76 -17.47 -16.22
C LEU A 169 -11.74 -17.82 -17.71
N ASN A 170 -10.72 -17.38 -18.45
CA ASN A 170 -10.53 -17.72 -19.87
C ASN A 170 -10.37 -19.21 -20.12
N ASN A 171 -9.79 -19.95 -19.18
CA ASN A 171 -9.58 -21.39 -19.31
C ASN A 171 -10.80 -22.21 -18.85
N ASN A 172 -11.61 -21.66 -17.94
CA ASN A 172 -12.74 -22.37 -17.33
C ASN A 172 -14.11 -22.00 -17.91
N ILE A 173 -14.22 -20.89 -18.63
CA ILE A 173 -15.44 -20.48 -19.33
C ILE A 173 -15.30 -20.71 -20.83
N ASN A 174 -16.23 -21.48 -21.38
CA ASN A 174 -16.45 -21.53 -22.82
C ASN A 174 -16.94 -20.16 -23.31
N LYS A 175 -16.10 -19.44 -24.05
CA LYS A 175 -16.42 -18.09 -24.58
C LYS A 175 -17.58 -18.10 -25.58
N ASP A 176 -17.84 -19.24 -26.21
CA ASP A 176 -18.99 -19.40 -27.12
C ASP A 176 -20.31 -19.47 -26.35
N GLU A 177 -20.28 -19.83 -25.05
CA GLU A 177 -21.45 -19.83 -24.16
C GLU A 177 -21.61 -18.51 -23.42
N ILE A 178 -20.49 -17.86 -23.08
CA ILE A 178 -20.45 -16.61 -22.31
C ILE A 178 -19.36 -15.71 -22.90
N ASN A 179 -19.77 -14.82 -23.80
CA ASN A 179 -18.93 -13.71 -24.21
C ASN A 179 -18.99 -12.63 -23.13
N TYR A 180 -17.99 -12.64 -22.25
CA TYR A 180 -17.85 -11.62 -21.23
C TYR A 180 -16.84 -10.55 -21.67
N GLN A 181 -17.09 -9.32 -21.25
CA GLN A 181 -16.21 -8.17 -21.38
C GLN A 181 -16.02 -7.57 -20.00
N ILE A 182 -14.80 -7.12 -19.72
CA ILE A 182 -14.47 -6.40 -18.49
C ILE A 182 -13.94 -5.04 -18.91
N ASN A 183 -14.41 -3.98 -18.26
CA ASN A 183 -13.92 -2.65 -18.57
C ASN A 183 -12.46 -2.51 -18.10
N ASP A 184 -11.52 -2.46 -19.03
CA ASP A 184 -10.08 -2.48 -18.73
C ASP A 184 -9.61 -1.26 -17.94
N ASN A 185 -10.34 -0.14 -18.03
CA ASN A 185 -10.04 1.10 -17.32
C ASN A 185 -10.50 1.11 -15.84
N GLU A 186 -11.11 0.02 -15.35
CA GLU A 186 -11.75 -0.02 -14.04
C GLU A 186 -11.21 -1.12 -13.12
N GLU A 187 -11.27 -0.87 -11.81
CA GLU A 187 -10.78 -1.76 -10.76
C GLU A 187 -11.78 -2.91 -10.51
N LEU A 188 -11.64 -3.99 -11.28
CA LEU A 188 -12.38 -5.25 -11.07
C LEU A 188 -12.33 -5.73 -9.60
N LEU A 189 -11.20 -5.49 -8.95
CA LEU A 189 -10.95 -5.84 -7.56
C LEU A 189 -11.02 -4.60 -6.70
N HIS A 190 -11.86 -4.65 -5.68
CA HIS A 190 -11.91 -3.64 -4.64
C HIS A 190 -11.03 -4.09 -3.48
N SER A 191 -10.07 -3.23 -3.12
CA SER A 191 -9.25 -3.42 -1.93
C SER A 191 -10.07 -3.17 -0.67
N VAL A 192 -10.04 -4.10 0.27
CA VAL A 192 -10.63 -3.99 1.60
C VAL A 192 -9.48 -3.97 2.61
N PRO A 193 -9.06 -2.77 3.06
CA PRO A 193 -7.89 -2.64 3.91
C PRO A 193 -7.99 -3.44 5.22
N SER A 194 -6.88 -4.03 5.63
CA SER A 194 -6.77 -4.75 6.90
C SER A 194 -6.34 -3.83 8.03
N GLN A 195 -6.96 -3.97 9.21
CA GLN A 195 -6.51 -3.28 10.42
C GLN A 195 -5.09 -3.72 10.82
N GLU A 196 -4.77 -5.01 10.69
CA GLU A 196 -3.44 -5.56 10.98
C GLU A 196 -2.39 -5.03 9.99
N GLY A 197 -2.72 -5.01 8.70
CA GLY A 197 -1.87 -4.46 7.65
C GLY A 197 -1.58 -2.97 7.87
N TRP A 198 -2.60 -2.18 8.27
CA TRP A 198 -2.41 -0.78 8.65
C TRP A 198 -1.59 -0.62 9.92
N LYS A 199 -1.83 -1.43 10.94
CA LYS A 199 -1.05 -1.42 12.18
C LYS A 199 0.43 -1.72 11.88
N LEU A 200 0.71 -2.73 11.05
CA LEU A 200 2.04 -3.04 10.55
C LEU A 200 2.64 -1.87 9.75
N TYR A 201 1.87 -1.25 8.86
CA TYR A 201 2.33 -0.05 8.15
C TYR A 201 2.75 1.04 9.13
N TYR A 202 1.89 1.43 10.09
CA TYR A 202 2.22 2.50 11.04
C TYR A 202 3.37 2.13 11.99
N ASP A 203 3.37 0.91 12.53
CA ASP A 203 4.38 0.43 13.48
C ASP A 203 5.80 0.34 12.87
N TYR A 204 5.94 0.31 11.54
CA TYR A 204 7.23 0.08 10.88
C TYR A 204 7.63 1.16 9.87
N SER A 205 6.66 1.91 9.33
CA SER A 205 6.92 3.07 8.45
C SER A 205 6.93 4.41 9.21
N VAL A 206 6.27 4.52 10.36
CA VAL A 206 6.10 5.79 11.12
C VAL A 206 6.60 5.70 12.57
N TYR A 207 6.71 4.51 13.14
CA TYR A 207 7.20 4.32 14.50
C TYR A 207 8.74 4.52 14.52
N ARG A 208 9.30 5.66 14.92
CA ARG A 208 8.87 6.58 15.98
C ARG A 208 9.24 8.03 15.65
N ASP A 209 8.24 8.89 15.50
CA ASP A 209 8.38 10.36 15.62
C ASP A 209 8.74 10.83 17.06
N ASN A 210 8.81 9.93 18.04
CA ASN A 210 9.30 10.20 19.39
C ASN A 210 10.71 9.62 19.59
N ILE A 211 11.68 10.45 19.23
CA ILE A 211 13.12 10.27 19.48
C ILE A 211 13.44 10.08 20.98
N SER A 212 12.60 10.58 21.89
CA SER A 212 12.85 10.59 23.35
C SER A 212 12.82 9.24 24.05
N ASP A 213 12.33 8.17 23.41
CA ASP A 213 12.18 6.83 24.03
C ASP A 213 13.03 5.74 23.35
N GLN A 214 14.02 6.11 22.53
CA GLN A 214 14.83 5.11 21.82
C GLN A 214 15.84 4.46 22.76
N ASP A 215 15.39 3.39 23.39
CA ASP A 215 16.23 2.54 24.20
C ASP A 215 17.28 1.81 23.33
N LEU A 216 18.50 2.36 23.25
CA LEU A 216 19.64 1.72 22.61
C LEU A 216 20.27 0.59 23.45
N ASN A 217 19.67 0.18 24.58
CA ASN A 217 20.14 -0.93 25.40
C ASN A 217 20.10 -2.27 24.66
N TRP A 218 19.33 -2.39 23.57
CA TRP A 218 19.40 -3.57 22.72
C TRP A 218 20.75 -3.67 21.99
N LEU A 219 21.38 -2.54 21.67
CA LEU A 219 22.59 -2.42 20.85
C LEU A 219 23.86 -2.21 21.70
N PHE A 220 23.76 -1.46 22.80
CA PHE A 220 24.87 -1.14 23.69
C PHE A 220 24.66 -1.72 25.09
N ASN A 221 25.76 -2.18 25.70
CA ASN A 221 25.83 -2.54 27.11
C ASN A 221 27.08 -1.87 27.73
N ASN A 222 26.92 -1.17 28.86
CA ASN A 222 28.00 -0.45 29.54
C ASN A 222 28.86 0.39 28.57
N ASN A 223 28.21 1.24 27.75
CA ASN A 223 28.85 2.14 26.78
C ASN A 223 29.56 1.47 25.58
N LYS A 224 29.58 0.14 25.52
CA LYS A 224 30.18 -0.66 24.44
C LYS A 224 29.11 -1.34 23.60
N LEU A 225 29.41 -1.57 22.33
CA LEU A 225 28.57 -2.40 21.46
C LEU A 225 28.46 -3.81 22.05
N LYS A 226 27.26 -4.41 21.97
CA LYS A 226 27.07 -5.82 22.34
C LYS A 226 27.75 -6.78 21.35
N ASP A 227 27.70 -8.07 21.67
CA ASP A 227 28.25 -9.13 20.83
C ASP A 227 27.34 -9.52 19.65
N ASN A 228 26.04 -9.18 19.69
CA ASN A 228 25.07 -9.39 18.61
C ASN A 228 23.90 -8.37 18.65
N GLY A 229 23.07 -8.41 17.61
CA GLY A 229 21.89 -7.54 17.43
C GLY A 229 20.53 -8.21 17.72
N ASP A 230 20.52 -9.40 18.32
CA ASP A 230 19.33 -10.28 18.40
C ASP A 230 18.17 -9.66 19.20
N ASP A 231 18.48 -8.73 20.11
CA ASP A 231 17.50 -8.02 20.92
C ASP A 231 16.68 -6.98 20.13
N PHE A 232 17.06 -6.64 18.89
CA PHE A 232 16.34 -5.67 18.05
C PHE A 232 14.86 -6.06 17.89
N ASN A 233 14.61 -7.34 17.63
CA ASN A 233 13.28 -7.91 17.41
C ASN A 233 12.29 -7.69 18.54
N LYS A 234 12.78 -7.71 19.78
CA LYS A 234 11.93 -7.58 20.98
C LYS A 234 11.25 -6.22 21.04
N GLN A 235 11.73 -5.23 20.30
CA GLN A 235 11.14 -3.90 20.21
C GLN A 235 10.01 -3.79 19.18
N TYR A 236 9.91 -4.75 18.27
CA TYR A 236 9.04 -4.67 17.09
C TYR A 236 8.01 -5.79 17.04
N LEU A 237 8.38 -6.99 17.48
CA LEU A 237 7.49 -8.14 17.47
C LEU A 237 6.47 -8.02 18.59
N ARG A 238 5.20 -8.04 18.16
CA ARG A 238 4.05 -8.08 19.04
C ARG A 238 3.70 -9.54 19.31
N GLU A 239 3.67 -9.91 20.60
CA GLU A 239 3.32 -11.27 21.00
C GLU A 239 1.89 -11.62 20.56
N GLU A 240 0.99 -10.64 20.52
CA GLU A 240 -0.43 -10.81 20.22
C GLU A 240 -0.77 -11.15 18.77
N TRP A 241 0.20 -11.18 17.85
CA TRP A 241 -0.07 -11.52 16.45
C TRP A 241 -0.17 -13.02 16.20
N ASP A 242 -1.15 -13.40 15.39
CA ASP A 242 -1.32 -14.75 14.87
C ASP A 242 -0.14 -15.18 13.98
N ASN A 243 -0.07 -16.48 13.67
CA ASN A 243 0.99 -17.05 12.84
C ASN A 243 1.04 -16.47 11.41
N LYS A 244 -0.06 -15.86 10.95
CA LYS A 244 -0.16 -15.12 9.69
C LYS A 244 -0.81 -13.77 9.98
N ILE A 245 -0.27 -12.72 9.39
CA ILE A 245 -0.74 -11.34 9.52
C ILE A 245 -1.51 -10.99 8.26
N LEU A 246 -2.79 -10.62 8.38
CA LEU A 246 -3.59 -10.20 7.24
C LEU A 246 -3.14 -8.80 6.80
N LEU A 247 -2.56 -8.72 5.61
CA LEU A 247 -2.08 -7.45 5.07
C LEU A 247 -3.20 -6.69 4.36
N ASN A 248 -4.03 -7.39 3.60
CA ASN A 248 -5.16 -6.81 2.86
C ASN A 248 -6.10 -7.90 2.37
N SER A 249 -7.31 -7.52 1.97
CA SER A 249 -8.25 -8.40 1.28
C SER A 249 -8.72 -7.76 -0.03
N PHE A 250 -9.08 -8.59 -1.01
CA PHE A 250 -9.68 -8.11 -2.26
C PHE A 250 -11.02 -8.79 -2.51
N SER A 251 -12.04 -8.01 -2.86
CA SER A 251 -13.34 -8.51 -3.31
C SER A 251 -13.56 -8.20 -4.79
N PHE A 252 -14.26 -9.09 -5.49
CA PHE A 252 -14.60 -8.88 -6.90
C PHE A 252 -15.87 -8.03 -7.02
N ASN A 253 -15.80 -7.00 -7.86
CA ASN A 253 -16.96 -6.19 -8.21
C ASN A 253 -17.58 -6.71 -9.51
N LEU A 254 -18.75 -7.33 -9.38
CA LEU A 254 -19.47 -7.93 -10.50
C LEU A 254 -19.97 -6.90 -11.52
N CYS A 255 -20.20 -5.65 -11.11
CA CYS A 255 -20.69 -4.59 -12.00
C CYS A 255 -19.74 -4.29 -13.17
N TYR A 256 -18.47 -4.67 -13.06
CA TYR A 256 -17.49 -4.51 -14.13
C TYR A 256 -17.51 -5.62 -15.18
N PHE A 257 -18.33 -6.65 -14.99
CA PHE A 257 -18.57 -7.66 -16.02
C PHE A 257 -19.78 -7.28 -16.86
N LYS A 258 -19.60 -7.36 -18.18
CA LYS A 258 -20.69 -7.37 -19.15
C LYS A 258 -20.71 -8.72 -19.83
N ILE A 259 -21.86 -9.37 -19.83
CA ILE A 259 -22.06 -10.62 -20.57
C ILE A 259 -22.96 -10.32 -21.75
N TRP A 260 -22.42 -10.49 -22.96
CA TRP A 260 -23.10 -10.12 -24.21
C TRP A 260 -23.59 -8.66 -24.23
N GLY A 261 -22.81 -7.76 -23.62
CA GLY A 261 -23.16 -6.33 -23.48
C GLY A 261 -24.16 -6.01 -22.36
N ILE A 262 -24.71 -7.03 -21.68
CA ILE A 262 -25.58 -6.89 -20.51
C ILE A 262 -24.70 -6.80 -19.26
N PRO A 263 -24.73 -5.72 -18.48
CA PRO A 263 -24.02 -5.65 -17.20
C PRO A 263 -24.57 -6.67 -16.22
N LEU A 264 -23.68 -7.26 -15.42
CA LEU A 264 -24.08 -8.00 -14.24
C LEU A 264 -24.48 -6.99 -13.17
N ILE A 265 -25.72 -6.51 -13.23
CA ILE A 265 -26.28 -5.59 -12.24
C ILE A 265 -26.51 -6.39 -10.95
N SER A 266 -25.47 -6.48 -10.12
CA SER A 266 -25.52 -6.98 -8.76
C SER A 266 -25.23 -5.82 -7.83
N ASN A 267 -26.15 -5.56 -6.89
CA ASN A 267 -25.90 -4.55 -5.85
C ASN A 267 -24.85 -5.00 -4.82
N ASN A 268 -24.30 -6.21 -4.97
CA ASN A 268 -23.38 -6.80 -4.02
C ASN A 268 -22.05 -7.11 -4.69
N PHE A 269 -20.96 -6.68 -4.04
CA PHE A 269 -19.65 -7.29 -4.22
C PHE A 269 -19.76 -8.80 -3.95
N ALA A 270 -18.92 -9.59 -4.62
CA ALA A 270 -18.74 -10.98 -4.20
C ALA A 270 -18.33 -10.96 -2.72
N ASN A 271 -19.07 -11.69 -1.87
CA ASN A 271 -18.70 -11.84 -0.46
C ASN A 271 -17.37 -12.60 -0.33
N GLU A 272 -17.03 -13.36 -1.37
CA GLU A 272 -15.80 -14.10 -1.53
C GLU A 272 -14.64 -13.12 -1.69
N LYS A 273 -13.79 -13.09 -0.66
CA LYS A 273 -12.56 -12.32 -0.66
C LYS A 273 -11.37 -13.24 -0.85
N ILE A 274 -10.34 -12.71 -1.51
CA ILE A 274 -9.01 -13.29 -1.44
C ILE A 274 -8.18 -12.46 -0.46
N ASN A 275 -7.67 -13.14 0.56
CA ASN A 275 -6.92 -12.52 1.64
C ASN A 275 -5.43 -12.64 1.39
N ILE A 276 -4.68 -11.56 1.59
CA ILE A 276 -3.24 -11.54 1.41
C ILE A 276 -2.56 -11.49 2.77
N TYR A 277 -1.71 -12.48 3.03
CA TYR A 277 -1.04 -12.69 4.31
C TYR A 277 0.47 -12.62 4.18
N LEU A 278 1.14 -12.29 5.29
CA LEU A 278 2.56 -12.54 5.54
C LEU A 278 2.67 -13.44 6.78
N THR A 279 3.55 -14.44 6.78
CA THR A 279 3.78 -15.22 8.00
C THR A 279 4.52 -14.42 9.07
N LYS A 280 4.20 -14.68 10.35
CA LYS A 280 4.89 -14.07 11.50
C LYS A 280 6.39 -14.40 11.50
N GLU A 281 6.75 -15.61 11.07
CA GLU A 281 8.14 -16.03 10.91
C GLU A 281 8.88 -15.20 9.85
N ALA A 282 8.27 -15.00 8.68
CA ALA A 282 8.85 -14.18 7.63
C ALA A 282 9.05 -12.73 8.08
N LEU A 283 8.08 -12.15 8.79
CA LEU A 283 8.24 -10.82 9.39
C LEU A 283 9.39 -10.78 10.41
N ASN A 284 9.45 -11.75 11.33
CA ASN A 284 10.54 -11.89 12.29
C ASN A 284 11.91 -11.96 11.60
N ASN A 285 12.04 -12.75 10.54
CA ASN A 285 13.27 -12.84 9.76
C ASN A 285 13.65 -11.50 9.14
N LYS A 286 12.69 -10.74 8.60
CA LYS A 286 12.96 -9.41 8.01
C LYS A 286 13.39 -8.38 9.04
N ILE A 287 12.72 -8.32 10.19
CA ILE A 287 13.09 -7.41 11.29
C ILE A 287 14.52 -7.71 11.74
N ASN A 288 14.91 -8.97 11.73
CA ASN A 288 16.15 -9.39 12.36
C ASN A 288 17.36 -9.47 11.42
N ASN A 289 17.10 -9.58 10.12
CA ASN A 289 18.02 -9.11 9.08
C ASN A 289 18.27 -7.60 9.21
N PHE A 290 17.22 -6.78 9.42
CA PHE A 290 17.41 -5.34 9.56
C PHE A 290 18.18 -4.96 10.84
N GLY A 291 17.85 -5.59 11.98
CA GLY A 291 18.59 -5.45 13.23
C GLY A 291 20.07 -5.84 13.08
N THR A 292 20.35 -6.93 12.37
CA THR A 292 21.72 -7.38 12.06
C THR A 292 22.46 -6.35 11.21
N LEU A 293 21.82 -5.76 10.20
CA LEU A 293 22.41 -4.70 9.38
C LEU A 293 22.76 -3.45 10.20
N ILE A 294 21.86 -3.03 11.09
CA ILE A 294 22.12 -1.92 12.02
C ILE A 294 23.30 -2.28 12.92
N TYR A 295 23.30 -3.45 13.54
CA TYR A 295 24.40 -3.93 14.38
C TYR A 295 25.75 -3.92 13.66
N GLU A 296 25.81 -4.53 12.47
CA GLU A 296 27.04 -4.59 11.66
C GLU A 296 27.51 -3.20 11.20
N PHE A 297 26.59 -2.25 10.95
CA PHE A 297 26.98 -0.86 10.69
C PHE A 297 27.72 -0.24 11.88
N PHE A 298 27.18 -0.41 13.09
CA PHE A 298 27.82 0.12 14.30
C PHE A 298 29.14 -0.58 14.61
N LYS A 299 29.22 -1.89 14.36
CA LYS A 299 30.44 -2.68 14.50
C LYS A 299 31.52 -2.27 13.51
N PHE A 300 31.17 -2.08 12.24
CA PHE A 300 32.08 -1.64 11.17
C PHE A 300 32.78 -0.33 11.54
N TYR A 301 32.05 0.60 12.17
CA TYR A 301 32.58 1.87 12.66
C TYR A 301 33.01 1.87 14.13
N ASN A 302 33.21 0.70 14.74
CA ASN A 302 33.63 0.52 16.15
C ASN A 302 32.91 1.46 17.13
N ALA A 303 31.59 1.57 16.99
CA ALA A 303 30.80 2.60 17.64
C ALA A 303 30.84 2.51 19.17
N THR A 304 30.80 3.66 19.84
CA THR A 304 30.68 3.75 21.30
C THR A 304 29.57 4.70 21.69
N LYS A 305 28.93 4.44 22.84
CA LYS A 305 27.90 5.31 23.43
C LYS A 305 28.39 5.81 24.79
N ASN A 306 28.26 7.08 25.11
CA ASN A 306 28.53 7.62 26.45
C ASN A 306 27.43 8.61 26.83
N GLY A 307 26.53 8.21 27.72
CA GLY A 307 25.25 8.91 27.91
C GLY A 307 24.52 9.01 26.57
N ASP A 308 24.15 10.21 26.17
CA ASP A 308 23.45 10.49 24.91
C ASP A 308 24.39 10.82 23.75
N ARG A 309 25.70 10.57 23.93
CA ARG A 309 26.71 10.80 22.89
C ARG A 309 27.06 9.50 22.20
N ILE A 310 26.91 9.45 20.88
CA ILE A 310 27.35 8.31 20.08
C ILE A 310 28.52 8.75 19.21
N LYS A 311 29.58 7.93 19.20
CA LYS A 311 30.77 8.15 18.37
C LYS A 311 30.91 7.00 17.38
N LEU A 312 31.01 7.34 16.11
CA LEU A 312 31.47 6.43 15.06
C LEU A 312 32.93 6.72 14.75
N PHE A 313 33.73 5.66 14.67
CA PHE A 313 35.15 5.73 14.39
C PHE A 313 35.40 5.31 12.94
N VAL A 314 36.01 6.21 12.17
CA VAL A 314 36.25 6.02 10.73
C VAL A 314 37.75 6.11 10.45
N ASN A 315 38.22 5.38 9.43
CA ASN A 315 39.61 5.51 9.00
C ASN A 315 39.90 6.90 8.41
N SER A 316 41.19 7.23 8.26
CA SER A 316 41.65 8.53 7.75
C SER A 316 41.08 8.92 6.39
N ASN A 317 40.89 7.96 5.47
CA ASN A 317 40.36 8.24 4.13
C ASN A 317 38.89 8.66 4.20
N ILE A 318 38.07 7.87 4.89
CA ILE A 318 36.64 8.16 5.10
C ILE A 318 36.48 9.51 5.83
N PHE A 319 37.27 9.75 6.88
CA PHE A 319 37.24 11.01 7.62
C PHE A 319 37.49 12.21 6.71
N ASN A 320 38.51 12.15 5.85
CA ASN A 320 38.84 13.26 4.94
C ASN A 320 37.75 13.49 3.89
N GLN A 321 37.11 12.43 3.39
CA GLN A 321 35.96 12.54 2.49
C GLN A 321 34.79 13.26 3.17
N ILE A 322 34.48 12.88 4.41
CA ILE A 322 33.43 13.52 5.24
C ILE A 322 33.80 14.98 5.53
N LYS A 323 35.05 15.26 5.93
CA LYS A 323 35.57 16.62 6.21
C LYS A 323 35.42 17.54 4.99
N SER A 324 35.66 17.03 3.77
CA SER A 324 35.46 17.81 2.54
C SER A 324 34.00 18.11 2.20
N ASN A 325 33.05 17.36 2.77
CA ASN A 325 31.61 17.51 2.55
C ASN A 325 30.85 17.93 3.84
N ILE A 326 31.55 18.53 4.80
CA ILE A 326 31.05 18.78 6.16
C ILE A 326 29.76 19.63 6.21
N THR A 327 29.50 20.43 5.20
CA THR A 327 28.29 21.27 5.12
C THR A 327 27.05 20.51 4.65
N SER A 328 27.18 19.26 4.20
CA SER A 328 26.10 18.50 3.57
C SER A 328 25.86 17.18 4.30
N LYS A 329 24.93 17.17 5.25
CA LYS A 329 24.54 15.97 6.01
C LYS A 329 24.18 14.78 5.12
N SER A 330 23.42 15.00 4.04
CA SER A 330 23.08 13.94 3.08
C SER A 330 24.33 13.28 2.50
N LYS A 331 25.31 14.06 2.04
CA LYS A 331 26.57 13.53 1.53
C LYS A 331 27.39 12.81 2.60
N ILE A 332 27.37 13.27 3.85
CA ILE A 332 28.03 12.56 4.96
C ILE A 332 27.39 11.18 5.15
N LEU A 333 26.06 11.12 5.19
CA LEU A 333 25.30 9.87 5.30
C LEU A 333 25.50 8.96 4.07
N ASP A 334 25.58 9.52 2.88
CA ASP A 334 25.89 8.79 1.64
C ASP A 334 27.29 8.16 1.71
N ILE A 335 28.30 8.92 2.17
CA ILE A 335 29.66 8.39 2.37
C ILE A 335 29.63 7.24 3.38
N LEU A 336 29.05 7.44 4.56
CA LEU A 336 28.98 6.41 5.60
C LEU A 336 28.24 5.14 5.13
N SER A 337 27.11 5.32 4.43
CA SER A 337 26.31 4.19 3.95
C SER A 337 26.97 3.47 2.77
N ASN A 338 27.60 4.18 1.82
CA ASN A 338 28.34 3.57 0.71
C ASN A 338 29.51 2.72 1.22
N HIS A 339 30.36 3.28 2.08
CA HIS A 339 31.52 2.55 2.63
C HIS A 339 31.09 1.31 3.42
N PHE A 340 30.01 1.39 4.19
CA PHE A 340 29.46 0.21 4.87
C PHE A 340 28.97 -0.84 3.86
N ARG A 341 28.19 -0.43 2.85
CA ARG A 341 27.63 -1.34 1.83
C ARG A 341 28.68 -2.07 1.02
N GLU A 342 29.80 -1.42 0.71
CA GLU A 342 30.91 -2.02 -0.04
C GLU A 342 31.63 -3.12 0.76
N ASN A 343 31.47 -3.16 2.09
CA ASN A 343 32.21 -4.06 2.98
C ASN A 343 31.32 -5.04 3.76
N ALA A 344 29.99 -4.92 3.69
CA ALA A 344 29.05 -5.77 4.40
C ALA A 344 28.65 -7.02 3.60
N LEU A 345 28.38 -8.13 4.29
CA LEU A 345 28.31 -9.47 3.68
C LEU A 345 26.90 -9.94 3.26
N ILE A 346 25.79 -9.32 3.72
CA ILE A 346 24.41 -9.73 3.34
C ILE A 346 23.48 -8.50 3.30
N ASP A 347 22.57 -8.42 2.32
CA ASP A 347 21.46 -7.45 2.16
C ASP A 347 21.80 -5.95 2.27
N ALA A 348 23.09 -5.60 2.32
CA ALA A 348 23.54 -4.22 2.50
C ALA A 348 23.07 -3.30 1.36
N ASN A 349 22.82 -3.83 0.16
CA ASN A 349 22.26 -3.08 -0.96
C ASN A 349 20.87 -2.47 -0.66
N TYR A 350 20.18 -2.97 0.36
CA TYR A 350 18.90 -2.44 0.83
C TYR A 350 19.03 -1.51 2.02
N PHE A 351 20.24 -1.30 2.54
CA PHE A 351 20.49 -0.46 3.70
C PHE A 351 20.88 0.96 3.30
N TRP A 352 20.18 1.96 3.81
CA TRP A 352 20.43 3.38 3.51
C TRP A 352 20.32 4.24 4.75
N LEU A 353 20.99 5.39 4.73
CA LEU A 353 20.89 6.41 5.77
C LEU A 353 20.21 7.63 5.17
N GLU A 354 19.16 8.12 5.82
CA GLU A 354 18.43 9.33 5.42
C GLU A 354 18.35 10.31 6.59
N ASN A 355 18.34 11.61 6.31
CA ASN A 355 18.03 12.65 7.30
C ASN A 355 16.61 13.18 7.04
N SER A 356 15.72 13.08 8.03
CA SER A 356 14.30 13.41 7.85
C SER A 356 13.98 14.91 7.88
N PHE A 357 14.85 15.75 8.43
CA PHE A 357 14.59 17.18 8.54
C PHE A 357 15.52 17.99 7.63
N LYS A 358 14.91 18.77 6.72
CA LYS A 358 15.60 19.64 5.75
C LYS A 358 16.17 20.93 6.35
N ASN A 359 16.00 21.17 7.66
CA ASN A 359 16.36 22.45 8.26
C ASN A 359 17.86 22.53 8.61
N ALA A 360 18.52 23.44 7.87
CA ALA A 360 19.68 24.31 8.11
C ALA A 360 20.86 23.98 9.06
N SER A 361 20.79 23.03 10.00
CA SER A 361 21.95 22.79 10.88
C SER A 361 23.06 22.07 10.13
N LYS A 362 24.28 22.58 10.31
CA LYS A 362 25.48 22.10 9.63
C LYS A 362 26.22 21.13 10.54
N SER A 363 26.92 20.17 9.95
CA SER A 363 27.96 19.48 10.69
C SER A 363 29.13 20.45 10.89
N LYS A 364 29.85 20.32 12.01
CA LYS A 364 31.02 21.15 12.30
C LYS A 364 32.24 20.31 12.64
N LEU A 365 33.41 20.85 12.32
CA LEU A 365 34.67 20.32 12.79
C LEU A 365 34.91 20.85 14.21
N ILE A 366 35.07 19.96 15.18
CA ILE A 366 35.44 20.33 16.56
C ILE A 366 36.95 20.49 16.65
N ASP A 367 37.67 19.54 16.06
CA ASP A 367 39.13 19.49 15.98
C ASP A 367 39.55 18.70 14.74
N ASP A 368 40.85 18.55 14.48
CA ASP A 368 41.37 17.87 13.28
C ASP A 368 41.00 16.37 13.16
N SER A 369 40.44 15.79 14.22
CA SER A 369 40.05 14.39 14.34
C SER A 369 38.56 14.17 14.61
N THR A 370 37.77 15.22 14.88
CA THR A 370 36.39 15.08 15.35
C THR A 370 35.42 15.98 14.60
N ILE A 371 34.36 15.37 14.05
CA ILE A 371 33.23 16.06 13.42
C ILE A 371 31.99 15.83 14.28
N LEU A 372 31.27 16.90 14.61
CA LEU A 372 29.91 16.83 15.14
C LEU A 372 28.93 16.85 13.99
N PHE A 373 28.11 15.82 13.85
CA PHE A 373 27.17 15.67 12.74
C PHE A 373 26.08 16.75 12.74
N ASN A 374 25.65 17.20 13.92
CA ASN A 374 24.68 18.26 14.06
C ASN A 374 25.16 19.36 15.02
N ASP A 375 25.49 20.54 14.49
CA ASP A 375 25.67 21.77 15.28
C ASP A 375 24.43 22.64 15.16
N ASP A 376 23.53 22.53 16.13
CA ASP A 376 22.43 23.47 16.30
C ASP A 376 22.68 24.30 17.55
N GLN A 377 23.28 25.48 17.39
CA GLN A 377 23.51 26.42 18.50
C GLN A 377 22.21 27.11 18.96
N ASN A 378 21.08 26.84 18.30
CA ASN A 378 19.78 27.51 18.50
C ASN A 378 18.63 26.55 18.87
N ASN A 379 18.90 25.42 19.52
CA ASN A 379 18.03 24.60 20.41
C ASN A 379 16.57 24.25 20.03
N GLU A 380 16.07 24.55 18.82
CA GLU A 380 14.66 24.32 18.46
C GLU A 380 14.44 23.33 17.30
N VAL A 381 15.51 22.78 16.71
CA VAL A 381 15.38 21.94 15.50
C VAL A 381 15.58 20.47 15.83
N ASN A 382 14.51 19.69 15.66
CA ASN A 382 14.57 18.23 15.67
C ASN A 382 15.43 17.74 14.50
N TRP A 383 16.36 16.83 14.77
CA TRP A 383 17.11 16.12 13.74
C TRP A 383 17.06 14.62 14.01
N GLU A 384 17.09 13.83 12.95
CA GLU A 384 17.13 12.38 13.04
C GLU A 384 17.83 11.78 11.82
N VAL A 385 18.50 10.65 12.03
CA VAL A 385 19.04 9.81 10.96
C VAL A 385 18.24 8.53 10.96
N LYS A 386 17.49 8.33 9.88
CA LYS A 386 16.78 7.10 9.58
C LYS A 386 17.74 6.10 8.96
N PHE A 387 17.85 4.94 9.57
CA PHE A 387 18.36 3.73 8.98
C PHE A 387 17.17 3.12 8.23
N MET A 388 17.33 2.90 6.94
CA MET A 388 16.27 2.40 6.08
C MET A 388 16.64 1.02 5.56
N TYR A 389 15.65 0.14 5.46
CA TYR A 389 15.77 -1.19 4.90
C TYR A 389 14.74 -1.43 3.80
N GLY A 390 15.23 -1.45 2.57
CA GLY A 390 14.46 -1.43 1.32
C GLY A 390 14.97 -0.33 0.37
N ARG A 391 14.67 -0.44 -0.93
CA ARG A 391 14.93 0.61 -1.94
C ARG A 391 13.63 0.89 -2.68
N SER A 392 13.23 2.15 -2.82
CA SER A 392 11.92 2.49 -3.39
C SER A 392 11.98 3.02 -4.82
N ILE A 393 11.17 2.38 -5.67
CA ILE A 393 10.31 3.02 -6.67
C ILE A 393 8.84 3.02 -6.17
N TYR A 394 8.56 2.51 -4.96
CA TYR A 394 7.24 2.00 -4.51
C TYR A 394 6.88 2.17 -3.00
N ASP A 395 7.59 3.02 -2.24
CA ASP A 395 7.53 3.22 -0.75
C ASP A 395 6.33 2.68 0.06
N PRO A 396 6.55 2.02 1.24
CA PRO A 396 7.65 2.35 2.16
C PRO A 396 8.62 1.20 2.48
N TYR A 397 9.76 1.62 3.00
CA TYR A 397 10.84 0.86 3.63
C TYR A 397 10.58 0.64 5.13
N PHE A 398 11.24 -0.36 5.72
CA PHE A 398 11.43 -0.39 7.17
C PHE A 398 12.33 0.77 7.56
N SER A 399 11.98 1.50 8.61
CA SER A 399 12.87 2.52 9.14
C SER A 399 13.12 2.34 10.64
N TYR A 400 14.32 2.68 11.05
CA TYR A 400 14.73 2.76 12.44
C TYR A 400 15.58 4.00 12.61
N ILE A 401 15.34 4.77 13.66
CA ILE A 401 16.15 5.95 13.97
C ILE A 401 16.99 5.54 15.17
N PRO A 402 18.32 5.43 15.06
CA PRO A 402 19.20 5.32 16.22
C PRO A 402 19.88 6.63 16.60
N PHE A 403 19.82 7.63 15.72
CA PHE A 403 20.38 8.97 15.96
C PHE A 403 19.27 10.00 15.79
N GLY A 404 19.05 10.81 16.80
CA GLY A 404 18.23 12.00 16.68
C GLY A 404 18.17 12.74 17.99
N SER A 405 17.69 13.98 17.99
CA SER A 405 17.42 14.72 19.22
C SER A 405 16.07 15.42 19.11
N LYS A 406 15.29 15.32 20.19
CA LYS A 406 14.14 16.18 20.48
C LYS A 406 14.52 16.93 21.75
N TYR A 407 14.84 18.22 21.64
CA TYR A 407 15.29 19.07 22.76
C TYR A 407 16.63 18.65 23.41
N GLU A 408 17.75 18.90 22.71
CA GLU A 408 19.14 19.03 23.24
C GLU A 408 19.94 17.79 23.65
N GLU A 409 19.39 16.58 23.76
CA GLU A 409 20.12 15.54 24.52
C GLU A 409 21.13 14.70 23.70
N THR A 410 20.84 14.34 22.45
CA THR A 410 21.69 13.37 21.72
C THR A 410 22.70 14.03 20.78
N ASN A 411 23.97 13.67 20.90
CA ASN A 411 25.06 14.18 20.05
C ASN A 411 25.72 13.03 19.26
N PHE A 412 25.79 13.16 17.94
CA PHE A 412 26.43 12.20 17.06
C PHE A 412 27.77 12.76 16.54
N TYR A 413 28.85 12.04 16.85
CA TYR A 413 30.22 12.38 16.47
C TYR A 413 30.81 11.36 15.49
N ILE A 414 31.63 11.86 14.58
CA ILE A 414 32.45 11.05 13.67
C ILE A 414 33.91 11.36 14.00
N VAL A 415 34.67 10.33 14.37
CA VAL A 415 36.02 10.44 14.91
C VAL A 415 37.00 9.69 14.01
N LYS A 416 38.11 10.33 13.69
CA LYS A 416 39.22 9.72 12.95
C LYS A 416 39.97 8.71 13.82
N GLN A 417 40.12 7.48 13.34
CA GLN A 417 41.03 6.46 13.90
C GLN A 417 42.48 6.71 13.55
#